data_AF-A0A953H6Z4-F1
#
_entry.id   AF-A0A953H6Z4-F1
#
_cell.length_a   1.000
_cell.length_b   1.000
_cell.length_c   1.000
_cell.angle_alpha   90.00
_cell.angle_beta   90.00
_cell.angle_gamma   90.00
#
_symmetry.space_group_name_H-M   'P 1'
#
loop_
_entity.id
_entity.type
_entity.pdbx_description
1 polymer ?
#
loop_
_entity_poly.entity_id
_entity_poly.type
_entity_poly.pdbx_seq_one_letter_code
_entity_poly.pdbx_strand_id
1 'polypeptide(L)'
;MMNRKPYFTGHQSSGFALIELLLVLIVISILMGSYFSRNNNPNDPRSTYQMSMSKAKDTACVANRAVLRSMIEIYRMNNPGKAVNTENLKAAGNNPPSCPSGGAYGFLADGRILCSVCDAKEFSELKASAAKGGSSAAGGKPHGDGAGSGGPVSKLQQIQNMPQTQLPPP
;
A
#
# COMPACT_ATOMS: atom_id res chain seq x y z
N MET A 1 3.44 -4.72 64.38
CA MET A 1 2.77 -5.68 63.48
C MET A 1 1.30 -5.75 63.86
N MET A 2 0.41 -5.08 63.11
CA MET A 2 -1.04 -5.18 63.32
C MET A 2 -1.73 -5.41 61.98
N ASN A 3 -2.40 -6.55 61.94
CA ASN A 3 -2.93 -7.27 60.80
C ASN A 3 -4.37 -6.78 60.54
N ARG A 4 -4.64 -6.14 59.39
CA ARG A 4 -6.00 -5.75 58.99
C ARG A 4 -6.63 -6.87 58.17
N LYS A 5 -7.61 -7.55 58.75
CA LYS A 5 -8.52 -8.45 58.03
C LYS A 5 -9.56 -7.63 57.28
N PRO A 6 -9.77 -7.83 55.96
CA PRO A 6 -10.90 -7.24 55.27
C PRO A 6 -12.18 -8.01 55.63
N TYR A 7 -13.17 -7.28 56.14
CA TYR A 7 -14.53 -7.77 56.31
C TYR A 7 -15.22 -7.81 54.94
N PHE A 8 -15.37 -9.00 54.37
CA PHE A 8 -16.41 -9.24 53.36
C PHE A 8 -17.74 -9.38 54.12
N THR A 9 -18.49 -8.29 54.22
CA THR A 9 -19.83 -8.27 54.78
C THR A 9 -20.81 -9.00 53.87
N GLY A 10 -21.61 -9.88 54.49
CA GLY A 10 -22.49 -10.84 53.83
C GLY A 10 -23.58 -10.23 52.95
N HIS A 11 -23.89 -10.98 51.89
CA HIS A 11 -25.01 -10.75 51.00
C HIS A 11 -26.33 -11.00 51.74
N GLN A 12 -27.13 -9.95 51.89
CA GLN A 12 -28.57 -10.11 52.07
C GLN A 12 -29.18 -10.43 50.71
N SER A 13 -29.54 -11.70 50.55
CA SER A 13 -30.55 -12.20 49.61
C SER A 13 -31.85 -11.37 49.79
N SER A 14 -32.68 -11.08 48.78
CA SER A 14 -32.84 -11.74 47.48
C SER A 14 -34.05 -11.14 46.78
N GLY A 15 -33.90 -10.74 45.51
CA GLY A 15 -35.03 -10.42 44.62
C GLY A 15 -34.59 -9.65 43.38
N PHE A 16 -33.94 -8.49 43.57
CA PHE A 16 -33.61 -7.60 42.46
C PHE A 16 -32.25 -7.85 41.80
N ALA A 17 -31.26 -8.40 42.52
CA ALA A 17 -29.93 -8.63 41.95
C ALA A 17 -29.92 -9.70 40.84
N LEU A 18 -30.80 -10.71 40.94
CA LEU A 18 -30.87 -11.77 39.91
C LEU A 18 -31.49 -11.26 38.61
N ILE A 19 -32.53 -10.42 38.70
CA ILE A 19 -33.17 -9.84 37.51
C ILE A 19 -32.25 -8.80 36.85
N GLU A 20 -31.54 -8.02 37.65
CA GLU A 20 -30.56 -7.04 37.16
C GLU A 20 -29.40 -7.74 36.42
N LEU A 21 -28.83 -8.78 37.02
CA LEU A 21 -27.74 -9.54 36.40
C LEU A 21 -28.21 -10.26 35.12
N LEU A 22 -29.44 -10.79 35.12
CA LEU A 22 -30.03 -11.41 33.93
C LEU A 22 -30.23 -10.40 32.80
N LEU A 23 -30.70 -9.19 33.10
CA LEU A 23 -30.86 -8.13 32.10
C LEU A 23 -29.51 -7.72 31.50
N VAL A 24 -28.47 -7.58 32.33
CA VAL A 24 -27.10 -7.26 31.86
C VAL A 24 -26.58 -8.35 30.90
N LEU A 25 -26.78 -9.63 31.23
CA LEU A 25 -26.38 -10.72 30.34
C LEU A 25 -27.12 -10.70 28.99
N ILE A 26 -28.41 -10.37 28.99
CA ILE A 26 -29.18 -10.21 27.75
C ILE A 26 -28.59 -9.09 26.90
N VAL A 27 -28.32 -7.91 27.48
CA VAL A 27 -27.73 -6.78 26.75
C VAL A 27 -26.36 -7.14 26.19
N ILE A 28 -25.50 -7.80 26.98
CA ILE A 28 -24.18 -8.24 26.52
C ILE A 28 -24.31 -9.24 25.36
N SER A 29 -25.28 -10.16 25.41
CA SER A 29 -25.51 -11.15 24.35
C SER A 29 -25.94 -10.50 23.03
N ILE A 30 -26.82 -9.48 23.09
CA ILE A 30 -27.27 -8.74 21.91
C ILE A 30 -26.12 -7.92 21.32
N LEU A 31 -25.31 -7.26 22.17
CA LEU A 31 -24.17 -6.47 21.72
C LEU A 31 -23.08 -7.36 21.10
N MET A 32 -22.74 -8.47 21.74
CA MET A 32 -21.80 -9.46 21.18
C MET A 32 -22.34 -10.03 19.86
N GLY A 33 -23.60 -10.45 19.83
CA GLY A 33 -24.22 -11.03 18.63
C GLY A 33 -24.26 -10.04 17.46
N SER A 34 -24.67 -8.79 17.70
CA SER A 34 -24.77 -7.76 16.67
C SER A 34 -23.41 -7.23 16.20
N TYR A 35 -22.42 -7.11 17.11
CA TYR A 35 -21.08 -6.66 16.77
C TYR A 35 -20.34 -7.67 15.89
N PHE A 36 -20.41 -8.97 16.21
CA PHE A 36 -19.75 -10.00 15.43
C PHE A 36 -20.56 -10.49 14.22
N SER A 37 -21.91 -10.41 14.24
CA SER A 37 -22.73 -10.90 13.12
C SER A 37 -22.65 -10.06 11.85
N ARG A 38 -22.08 -8.86 11.89
CA ARG A 38 -21.92 -8.01 10.71
C ARG A 38 -20.96 -8.58 9.65
N ASN A 39 -20.19 -9.63 9.97
CA ASN A 39 -19.25 -10.25 9.04
C ASN A 39 -19.41 -11.79 8.96
N ASN A 40 -20.66 -12.29 9.01
CA ASN A 40 -20.96 -13.72 8.90
C ASN A 40 -20.96 -14.21 7.43
N ASN A 41 -19.91 -13.91 6.66
CA ASN A 41 -19.67 -14.65 5.42
C ASN A 41 -18.77 -15.86 5.74
N PRO A 42 -19.32 -17.08 5.93
CA PRO A 42 -18.54 -18.26 6.29
C PRO A 42 -17.52 -18.69 5.21
N ASN A 43 -17.59 -18.09 4.01
CA ASN A 43 -16.68 -18.35 2.90
C ASN A 43 -15.48 -17.40 2.82
N ASP A 44 -15.40 -16.37 3.68
CA ASP A 44 -14.28 -15.43 3.69
C ASP A 44 -13.51 -15.52 5.02
N PRO A 45 -12.44 -16.34 5.11
CA PRO A 45 -11.67 -16.52 6.34
C PRO A 45 -10.84 -15.28 6.72
N ARG A 46 -10.99 -14.16 6.00
CA ARG A 46 -10.23 -12.93 6.26
C ARG A 46 -10.96 -12.10 7.31
N SER A 47 -10.33 -11.96 8.48
CA SER A 47 -10.77 -10.99 9.48
C SER A 47 -10.84 -9.59 8.85
N THR A 48 -11.75 -8.74 9.34
CA THR A 48 -11.87 -7.33 8.90
C THR A 48 -10.52 -6.60 8.92
N TYR A 49 -9.64 -6.96 9.86
CA TYR A 49 -8.25 -6.52 9.93
C TYR A 49 -7.40 -6.93 8.72
N GLN A 50 -7.53 -8.18 8.24
CA GLN A 50 -6.80 -8.60 7.05
C GLN A 50 -7.28 -7.87 5.79
N MET A 51 -8.58 -7.58 5.68
CA MET A 51 -9.13 -6.85 4.54
C MET A 51 -8.68 -5.37 4.52
N SER A 52 -8.61 -4.71 5.68
CA SER A 52 -8.08 -3.34 5.74
C SER A 52 -6.57 -3.32 5.42
N MET A 53 -5.81 -4.31 5.92
CA MET A 53 -4.38 -4.39 5.67
C MET A 53 -4.06 -4.72 4.22
N SER A 54 -4.86 -5.56 3.54
CA SER A 54 -4.66 -5.82 2.11
C SER A 54 -4.92 -4.56 1.28
N LYS A 55 -6.01 -3.83 1.56
CA LYS A 55 -6.32 -2.57 0.87
C LYS A 55 -5.22 -1.52 1.08
N ALA A 56 -4.66 -1.42 2.28
CA ALA A 56 -3.56 -0.51 2.57
C ALA A 56 -2.28 -0.86 1.81
N LYS A 57 -1.99 -2.16 1.65
CA LYS A 57 -0.86 -2.62 0.83
C LYS A 57 -1.06 -2.29 -0.65
N ASP A 58 -2.29 -2.42 -1.16
CA ASP A 58 -2.60 -2.11 -2.56
C ASP A 58 -2.44 -0.61 -2.84
N THR A 59 -2.95 0.27 -1.98
CA THR A 59 -2.75 1.72 -2.13
C THR A 59 -1.28 2.13 -1.98
N ALA A 60 -0.56 1.55 -1.03
CA ALA A 60 0.89 1.77 -0.91
C ALA A 60 1.65 1.30 -2.16
N CYS A 61 1.23 0.21 -2.79
CA CYS A 61 1.82 -0.27 -4.03
C CYS A 61 1.62 0.71 -5.19
N VAL A 62 0.40 1.26 -5.34
CA VAL A 62 0.10 2.28 -6.35
C VAL A 62 0.91 3.56 -6.11
N ALA A 63 1.01 4.01 -4.87
CA ALA A 63 1.81 5.18 -4.51
C ALA A 63 3.30 4.97 -4.80
N ASN A 64 3.87 3.83 -4.40
CA ASN A 64 5.27 3.50 -4.66
C ASN A 64 5.56 3.41 -6.17
N ARG A 65 4.64 2.90 -6.98
CA ARG A 65 4.76 2.91 -8.45
C ARG A 65 4.80 4.32 -9.03
N ALA A 66 3.98 5.24 -8.51
CA ALA A 66 3.99 6.63 -8.96
C ALA A 66 5.33 7.32 -8.66
N VAL A 67 5.89 7.09 -7.46
CA VAL A 67 7.21 7.59 -7.08
C VAL A 67 8.32 6.96 -7.94
N LEU A 68 8.22 5.66 -8.23
CA LEU A 68 9.17 5.00 -9.12
C LEU A 68 9.13 5.58 -10.55
N ARG A 69 7.95 5.94 -11.07
CA ARG A 69 7.85 6.57 -12.40
C ARG A 69 8.61 7.89 -12.44
N SER A 70 8.42 8.77 -11.47
CA SER A 70 9.15 10.05 -11.44
C SER A 70 10.66 9.83 -11.28
N MET A 71 11.09 8.87 -10.46
CA MET A 71 12.51 8.52 -10.33
C MET A 71 13.11 8.00 -11.64
N ILE A 72 12.38 7.19 -12.40
CA ILE A 72 12.81 6.67 -13.70
C ILE A 72 12.92 7.79 -14.73
N GLU A 73 11.95 8.71 -14.76
CA GLU A 73 11.99 9.85 -15.67
C GLU A 73 13.23 10.72 -15.40
N ILE A 74 13.51 11.02 -14.13
CA ILE A 74 14.73 11.73 -13.72
C ILE A 74 15.98 10.94 -14.12
N TYR A 75 15.99 9.61 -13.88
CA TYR A 75 17.10 8.76 -14.26
C TYR A 75 17.36 8.78 -15.78
N ARG A 76 16.31 8.71 -16.60
CA ARG A 76 16.41 8.73 -18.08
C ARG A 76 16.95 10.07 -18.60
N MET A 77 16.58 11.18 -17.95
CA MET A 77 17.13 12.50 -18.28
C MET A 77 18.63 12.59 -17.93
N ASN A 78 19.03 12.02 -16.79
CA ASN A 78 20.43 12.06 -16.33
C ASN A 78 21.33 11.03 -17.02
N ASN A 79 20.76 9.96 -17.58
CA ASN A 79 21.48 8.85 -18.21
C ASN A 79 20.86 8.50 -19.58
N PRO A 80 20.99 9.36 -20.59
CA PRO A 80 20.46 9.08 -21.91
C PRO A 80 21.08 7.80 -22.49
N GLY A 81 20.23 6.90 -23.00
CA GLY A 81 20.65 5.66 -23.67
C GLY A 81 20.93 4.46 -22.75
N LYS A 82 20.87 4.60 -21.42
CA LYS A 82 21.01 3.46 -20.50
C LYS A 82 19.67 2.78 -20.24
N ALA A 83 19.68 1.45 -20.15
CA ALA A 83 18.51 0.67 -19.79
C ALA A 83 18.08 0.95 -18.34
N VAL A 84 16.76 1.07 -18.14
CA VAL A 84 16.16 1.32 -16.83
C VAL A 84 15.95 -0.02 -16.12
N ASN A 85 16.88 -0.36 -15.21
CA ASN A 85 16.82 -1.55 -14.38
C ASN A 85 17.01 -1.17 -12.90
N THR A 86 16.54 -2.02 -11.98
CA THR A 86 16.67 -1.79 -10.52
C THR A 86 18.11 -1.56 -10.10
N GLU A 87 19.04 -2.30 -10.70
CA GLU A 87 20.47 -2.25 -10.41
C GLU A 87 21.07 -0.91 -10.86
N ASN A 88 20.63 -0.43 -12.02
CA ASN A 88 21.09 0.83 -12.61
C ASN A 88 20.55 2.05 -11.86
N LEU A 89 19.30 1.99 -11.36
CA LEU A 89 18.76 3.01 -10.48
C LEU A 89 19.55 3.09 -9.16
N LYS A 90 19.84 1.93 -8.57
CA LYS A 90 20.63 1.84 -7.33
C LYS A 90 22.06 2.34 -7.52
N ALA A 91 22.68 2.03 -8.66
CA ALA A 91 24.01 2.52 -9.02
C ALA A 91 24.05 4.05 -9.19
N ALA A 92 22.94 4.68 -9.61
CA ALA A 92 22.81 6.14 -9.67
C ALA A 92 22.47 6.80 -8.32
N GLY A 93 22.49 6.05 -7.22
CA GLY A 93 22.18 6.56 -5.88
C GLY A 93 20.69 6.70 -5.59
N ASN A 94 19.81 6.27 -6.50
CA ASN A 94 18.38 6.22 -6.24
C ASN A 94 18.05 4.92 -5.51
N ASN A 95 17.45 5.01 -4.32
CA ASN A 95 16.95 3.84 -3.60
C ASN A 95 15.46 3.64 -3.92
N PRO A 96 15.12 2.74 -4.87
CA PRO A 96 13.72 2.45 -5.16
C PRO A 96 13.02 1.88 -3.92
N PRO A 97 11.80 2.35 -3.57
CA PRO A 97 11.04 1.78 -2.46
C PRO A 97 10.74 0.31 -2.73
N SER A 98 10.76 -0.53 -1.68
CA SER A 98 10.37 -1.94 -1.80
C SER A 98 8.84 -2.08 -1.92
N CYS A 99 8.37 -3.13 -2.62
CA CYS A 99 6.94 -3.40 -2.72
C CYS A 99 6.43 -3.88 -1.34
N PRO A 100 5.38 -3.26 -0.76
CA PRO A 100 4.92 -3.55 0.62
C PRO A 100 4.38 -4.97 0.79
N SER A 101 4.06 -5.63 -0.33
CA SER A 101 3.63 -7.02 -0.38
C SER A 101 4.79 -8.00 -0.58
N GLY A 102 6.05 -7.53 -0.58
CA GLY A 102 7.25 -8.37 -0.72
C GLY A 102 7.63 -8.74 -2.15
N GLY A 103 7.06 -8.08 -3.17
CA GLY A 103 7.33 -8.34 -4.58
C GLY A 103 8.52 -7.56 -5.17
N ALA A 104 9.03 -8.05 -6.29
CA ALA A 104 9.93 -7.30 -7.17
C ALA A 104 9.14 -6.44 -8.17
N TYR A 105 9.74 -5.31 -8.56
CA TYR A 105 9.26 -4.48 -9.67
C TYR A 105 9.88 -4.92 -10.99
N GLY A 106 9.07 -4.91 -12.05
CA GLY A 106 9.51 -5.10 -13.43
C GLY A 106 9.29 -3.82 -14.22
N PHE A 107 10.24 -3.50 -15.09
CA PHE A 107 10.21 -2.35 -15.98
C PHE A 107 10.00 -2.82 -17.41
N LEU A 108 9.01 -2.23 -18.09
CA LEU A 108 8.73 -2.51 -19.49
C LEU A 108 9.38 -1.44 -20.38
N ALA A 109 9.62 -1.80 -21.63
CA ALA A 109 10.14 -0.89 -22.64
C ALA A 109 9.23 0.33 -22.90
N ASP A 110 7.91 0.17 -22.70
CA ASP A 110 6.91 1.23 -22.82
C ASP A 110 6.88 2.20 -21.62
N GLY A 111 7.72 1.97 -20.60
CA GLY A 111 7.77 2.80 -19.39
C GLY A 111 6.77 2.40 -18.32
N ARG A 112 5.98 1.33 -18.51
CA ARG A 112 5.17 0.78 -17.42
C ARG A 112 6.04 0.08 -16.38
N ILE A 113 5.62 0.19 -15.13
CA ILE A 113 6.23 -0.44 -13.96
C ILE A 113 5.19 -1.35 -13.36
N LEU A 114 5.52 -2.60 -13.07
CA LEU A 114 4.58 -3.57 -12.47
C LEU A 114 5.20 -4.21 -11.24
N CYS A 115 4.42 -4.42 -10.18
CA CYS A 115 4.86 -5.25 -9.04
C CYS A 115 4.35 -6.67 -9.22
N SER A 116 5.24 -7.64 -9.06
CA SER A 116 4.93 -9.09 -9.15
C SER A 116 3.81 -9.59 -8.23
N VAL A 117 3.49 -8.85 -7.17
CA VAL A 117 2.46 -9.25 -6.19
C VAL A 117 1.16 -8.45 -6.36
N CYS A 118 1.24 -7.14 -6.57
CA CYS A 118 0.04 -6.30 -6.75
C CYS A 118 -0.58 -6.46 -8.14
N ASP A 119 0.27 -6.67 -9.16
CA ASP A 119 -0.11 -6.79 -10.57
C ASP A 119 0.19 -8.21 -11.08
N ALA A 120 0.04 -9.22 -10.23
CA ALA A 120 0.50 -10.59 -10.49
C ALA A 120 0.02 -11.16 -11.85
N LYS A 121 -1.20 -10.82 -12.27
CA LYS A 121 -1.74 -11.21 -13.58
C LYS A 121 -0.92 -10.61 -14.73
N GLU A 122 -0.76 -9.28 -14.75
CA GLU A 122 -0.03 -8.57 -15.81
C GLU A 122 1.47 -8.92 -15.79
N PHE A 123 2.06 -9.11 -14.60
CA PHE A 123 3.45 -9.50 -14.43
C PHE A 123 3.75 -10.92 -14.95
N SER A 124 2.79 -11.85 -14.82
CA SER A 124 2.96 -13.21 -15.33
C SER A 124 2.99 -13.28 -16.86
N GLU A 125 2.22 -12.43 -17.53
CA GLU A 125 2.21 -12.31 -19.00
C GLU A 125 3.52 -11.74 -19.54
N LEU A 126 4.15 -10.85 -18.78
CA LEU A 126 5.48 -10.32 -19.11
C LEU A 126 6.59 -11.34 -18.99
N LYS A 127 6.55 -12.18 -17.97
CA LYS A 127 7.47 -13.31 -17.89
C LYS A 127 7.24 -14.29 -19.04
N ALA A 128 5.99 -14.51 -19.43
CA ALA A 128 5.66 -15.38 -20.56
C ALA A 128 6.14 -14.80 -21.91
N SER A 129 6.07 -13.48 -22.11
CA SER A 129 6.57 -12.82 -23.33
C SER A 129 8.10 -12.72 -23.35
N ALA A 130 8.75 -12.50 -22.21
CA ALA A 130 10.21 -12.54 -22.09
C ALA A 130 10.78 -13.95 -22.36
N ALA A 131 10.09 -15.01 -21.93
CA ALA A 131 10.50 -16.39 -22.18
C ALA A 131 10.39 -16.82 -23.65
N LYS A 132 9.56 -16.15 -24.46
CA LYS A 132 9.45 -16.38 -25.91
C LYS A 132 10.38 -15.50 -26.75
N GLY A 133 11.05 -14.51 -26.15
CA GLY A 133 11.91 -13.53 -26.83
C GLY A 133 13.37 -13.94 -27.03
N GLY A 134 13.69 -15.23 -27.00
CA GLY A 134 15.05 -15.76 -27.21
C GLY A 134 15.37 -16.10 -28.67
N SER A 135 15.18 -15.17 -29.61
CA SER A 135 15.84 -15.14 -30.94
C SER A 135 15.20 -14.07 -31.81
N SER A 136 15.88 -12.92 -31.94
CA SER A 136 16.24 -12.37 -33.25
C SER A 136 17.01 -11.08 -33.07
N ALA A 137 18.26 -11.13 -33.50
CA ALA A 137 19.12 -9.99 -33.69
C ALA A 137 18.71 -9.18 -34.94
N ALA A 138 19.13 -7.91 -34.93
CA ALA A 138 19.38 -7.02 -36.08
C ALA A 138 18.18 -6.38 -36.80
N GLY A 139 18.21 -5.04 -36.86
CA GLY A 139 17.87 -4.31 -38.08
C GLY A 139 16.94 -3.08 -37.96
N GLY A 140 17.54 -1.88 -37.90
CA GLY A 140 16.97 -0.60 -38.38
C GLY A 140 15.79 -0.02 -37.59
N LYS A 141 15.56 1.29 -37.47
CA LYS A 141 16.08 2.49 -38.15
C LYS A 141 15.62 3.70 -37.29
N PRO A 142 16.37 4.81 -37.20
CA PRO A 142 15.92 6.00 -36.47
C PRO A 142 14.89 6.78 -37.31
N HIS A 143 13.81 7.23 -36.68
CA HIS A 143 12.93 8.25 -37.23
C HIS A 143 12.89 9.43 -36.25
N GLY A 144 13.56 10.51 -36.66
CA GLY A 144 13.28 11.86 -36.22
C GLY A 144 12.15 12.47 -37.07
N ASP A 145 11.94 13.76 -36.83
CA ASP A 145 10.92 14.68 -37.39
C ASP A 145 9.68 14.76 -36.46
N GLY A 146 9.31 15.90 -35.85
CA GLY A 146 9.63 17.30 -36.09
C GLY A 146 8.35 18.08 -36.44
N ALA A 147 8.09 19.17 -35.70
CA ALA A 147 7.02 20.20 -35.86
C ALA A 147 5.60 19.82 -35.39
N GLY A 148 4.85 20.64 -34.64
CA GLY A 148 5.02 22.03 -34.22
C GLY A 148 3.76 22.85 -34.54
N SER A 149 3.03 23.33 -33.51
CA SER A 149 2.14 24.52 -33.48
C SER A 149 1.23 24.40 -32.24
N GLY A 150 1.15 25.29 -31.26
CA GLY A 150 1.37 26.73 -31.24
C GLY A 150 0.07 27.41 -30.77
N GLY A 151 0.03 27.95 -29.55
CA GLY A 151 -1.06 28.83 -29.06
C GLY A 151 -1.18 28.90 -27.52
N PRO A 152 -1.52 30.06 -26.93
CA PRO A 152 -0.53 30.79 -26.12
C PRO A 152 -0.93 31.16 -24.68
N VAL A 153 0.10 31.62 -23.95
CA VAL A 153 0.17 32.57 -22.81
C VAL A 153 -0.45 32.26 -21.45
N SER A 154 0.47 32.18 -20.48
CA SER A 154 0.51 33.03 -19.26
C SER A 154 -0.59 32.90 -18.19
N LYS A 155 -0.25 32.18 -17.13
CA LYS A 155 -0.43 32.58 -15.72
C LYS A 155 0.64 31.85 -14.90
N LEU A 156 1.83 32.44 -14.78
CA LEU A 156 2.28 33.16 -13.59
C LEU A 156 1.63 32.72 -12.27
N GLN A 157 2.52 32.27 -11.38
CA GLN A 157 2.54 32.51 -9.93
C GLN A 157 1.79 31.55 -8.98
N GLN A 158 2.63 30.84 -8.21
CA GLN A 158 2.64 30.87 -6.74
C GLN A 158 1.89 29.75 -6.01
N ILE A 159 2.59 28.63 -5.81
CA ILE A 159 2.48 27.86 -4.56
C ILE A 159 3.90 27.62 -4.05
N GLN A 160 4.48 28.67 -3.47
CA GLN A 160 5.54 28.54 -2.47
C GLN A 160 4.88 28.17 -1.12
N ASN A 161 5.66 27.47 -0.29
CA ASN A 161 5.47 27.28 1.16
C ASN A 161 4.47 26.18 1.59
N MET A 162 5.01 24.97 1.78
CA MET A 162 4.56 24.11 2.89
C MET A 162 5.59 24.19 4.03
N PRO A 163 5.16 24.42 5.28
CA PRO A 163 6.07 24.45 6.42
C PRO A 163 6.60 23.04 6.72
N GLN A 164 7.92 22.91 6.84
CA GLN A 164 8.54 21.69 7.37
C GLN A 164 8.27 21.62 8.88
N THR A 165 7.47 20.65 9.29
CA THR A 165 7.33 20.27 10.70
C THR A 165 8.60 19.53 11.12
N GLN A 166 9.48 20.20 11.85
CA GLN A 166 10.62 19.57 12.53
C GLN A 166 10.11 18.59 13.58
N LEU A 167 10.54 17.33 13.50
CA LEU A 167 10.45 16.38 14.61
C LEU A 167 11.53 16.73 15.66
N PRO A 168 11.21 16.67 16.96
CA PRO A 168 12.22 16.82 18.01
C PRO A 168 13.15 15.59 18.07
N PRO A 169 14.46 15.78 18.34
CA PRO A 169 15.41 14.69 18.54
C PRO A 169 15.22 13.98 19.90
N PRO A 170 15.74 12.73 20.05
CA PRO A 170 15.60 11.91 21.26
C PRO A 170 16.39 12.44 22.47
#